data_AF-A0A3R6XX76-F1
#
_entry.id   AF-A0A3R6XX76-F1
#
_cell.length_a   1.000
_cell.length_b   1.000
_cell.length_c   1.000
_cell.angle_alpha   90.00
_cell.angle_beta   90.00
_cell.angle_gamma   90.00
#
_symmetry.space_group_name_H-M   'P 1'
#
loop_
_entity.id
_entity.type
_entity.pdbx_description
1 polymer ?
#
loop_
_entity_poly.entity_id
_entity_poly.type
_entity_poly.pdbx_seq_one_letter_code
_entity_poly.pdbx_strand_id
1 'polypeptide(L)'
;MSSTHCDDIELLTIACDPEGFFVCVLTIIGLIAVAGMMAGLTMGLLSLDQLNLQILQTSGADDEKVQAERLLPIVKKHHLLLVSLLLFNAAANEALPVFLSRVVTEAQAVMISVTCVLFFGEIIPSAIFTGKQQLAIAAALVPFVKLLMLLAFPIAFPIAKLLDRWLGEDHDFSRYKRKELKALVALHHKQSQKKWLRQSTRDLGTTALTPLLEDKPSSYGSQDPLHMLAPSYLLHPREPCLVVARPP
;
A
#
# COMPACT_ATOMS: atom_id res chain seq x y z
N MET A 1 46.20 -23.44 19.18
CA MET A 1 45.43 -24.07 18.09
C MET A 1 44.09 -23.34 18.09
N SER A 2 43.92 -22.22 17.37
CA SER A 2 43.78 -22.15 15.90
C SER A 2 42.92 -23.32 15.42
N SER A 3 41.66 -23.16 15.01
CA SER A 3 41.02 -22.01 14.38
C SER A 3 39.53 -22.00 14.75
N THR A 4 38.99 -20.83 15.10
CA THR A 4 37.55 -20.59 15.01
C THR A 4 37.22 -20.77 13.53
N HIS A 5 36.68 -21.92 13.17
CA HIS A 5 36.35 -22.26 11.78
C HIS A 5 35.17 -21.36 11.41
N CYS A 6 35.44 -20.22 10.81
CA CYS A 6 34.44 -19.34 10.21
C CYS A 6 34.04 -19.85 8.82
N ASP A 7 33.97 -21.18 8.65
CA ASP A 7 33.49 -21.82 7.43
C ASP A 7 32.40 -22.82 7.84
N ASP A 8 31.32 -22.83 7.07
CA ASP A 8 30.16 -23.74 7.09
C ASP A 8 28.91 -23.35 7.92
N ILE A 9 28.73 -22.07 8.28
CA ILE A 9 27.37 -21.54 8.42
C ILE A 9 27.24 -20.35 7.48
N GLU A 10 26.27 -20.44 6.57
CA GLU A 10 25.83 -19.43 5.57
C GLU A 10 25.46 -18.05 6.18
N LEU A 11 25.73 -17.85 7.47
CA LEU A 11 25.25 -16.78 8.34
C LEU A 11 26.39 -15.95 8.94
N LEU A 12 26.40 -14.67 8.61
CA LEU A 12 27.24 -13.62 9.15
C LEU A 12 26.91 -13.37 10.63
N THR A 13 27.85 -13.74 11.50
CA THR A 13 27.74 -13.57 12.94
C THR A 13 28.82 -12.62 13.47
N ILE A 14 28.50 -11.87 14.55
CA ILE A 14 29.37 -10.88 15.20
C ILE A 14 30.76 -11.44 15.55
N ALA A 15 30.86 -12.75 15.80
CA ALA A 15 32.09 -13.43 16.18
C ALA A 15 33.09 -13.65 15.04
N CYS A 16 32.63 -13.67 13.77
CA CYS A 16 33.47 -13.93 12.60
C CYS A 16 33.88 -12.66 11.86
N ASP A 17 32.95 -11.71 11.65
CA ASP A 17 33.25 -10.42 11.02
C ASP A 17 32.35 -9.30 11.58
N PRO A 18 32.83 -8.52 12.57
CA PRO A 18 32.03 -7.46 13.18
C PRO A 18 31.76 -6.32 12.20
N GLU A 19 32.71 -5.96 11.33
CA GLU A 19 32.57 -4.85 10.38
C GLU A 19 31.50 -5.17 9.33
N GLY A 20 31.56 -6.35 8.71
CA GLY A 20 30.54 -6.79 7.76
C GLY A 20 29.15 -6.92 8.39
N PHE A 21 29.07 -7.39 9.64
CA PHE A 21 27.80 -7.49 10.37
C PHE A 21 27.15 -6.11 10.58
N PHE A 22 27.91 -5.12 11.06
CA PHE A 22 27.40 -3.75 11.23
C PHE A 22 27.01 -3.13 9.89
N VAL A 23 27.80 -3.31 8.84
CA VAL A 23 27.48 -2.81 7.49
C VAL A 23 26.19 -3.46 6.97
N CYS A 24 25.98 -4.76 7.16
CA CYS A 24 24.75 -5.44 6.75
C CYS A 24 23.53 -4.92 7.53
N VAL A 25 23.63 -4.79 8.85
CA VAL A 25 22.54 -4.27 9.69
C VAL A 25 22.20 -2.82 9.33
N LEU A 26 23.21 -1.96 9.15
CA LEU A 26 23.01 -0.58 8.71
C LEU A 26 22.35 -0.52 7.32
N THR A 27 22.76 -1.41 6.41
CA THR A 27 22.15 -1.53 5.08
C THR A 27 20.69 -1.96 5.18
N ILE A 28 20.35 -2.94 6.03
CA ILE A 28 18.96 -3.38 6.26
C ILE A 28 18.10 -2.22 6.79
N ILE A 29 18.58 -1.50 7.81
CA ILE A 29 17.86 -0.34 8.37
C ILE A 29 17.66 0.74 7.30
N GLY A 30 18.70 1.02 6.51
CA GLY A 30 18.63 1.95 5.39
C GLY A 30 17.61 1.52 4.33
N LEU A 31 17.58 0.24 3.95
CA LEU A 31 16.63 -0.32 3.00
C LEU A 31 15.19 -0.21 3.49
N ILE A 32 14.93 -0.50 4.78
CA ILE A 32 13.61 -0.34 5.39
C ILE A 32 13.16 1.12 5.34
N ALA A 33 14.04 2.05 5.72
CA ALA A 33 13.72 3.47 5.72
C ALA A 33 13.43 3.98 4.30
N VAL A 34 14.25 3.59 3.32
CA VAL A 34 14.05 3.96 1.91
C VAL A 34 12.75 3.36 1.37
N ALA A 35 12.49 2.07 1.61
CA ALA A 35 11.25 1.41 1.19
C ALA A 35 10.01 2.12 1.75
N GLY A 36 10.00 2.44 3.04
CA GLY A 36 8.88 3.14 3.66
C GLY A 36 8.70 4.59 3.23
N MET A 37 9.80 5.30 2.98
CA MET A 37 9.71 6.62 2.34
C MET A 37 9.10 6.51 0.95
N MET A 38 9.49 5.52 0.13
CA MET A 38 8.92 5.35 -1.22
C MET A 38 7.46 4.97 -1.20
N ALA A 39 7.07 4.01 -0.36
CA ALA A 39 5.69 3.57 -0.23
C ALA A 39 4.79 4.70 0.29
N GLY A 40 5.21 5.39 1.37
CA GLY A 40 4.48 6.53 1.91
C GLY A 40 4.35 7.68 0.92
N LEU A 41 5.42 8.01 0.21
CA LEU A 41 5.41 9.06 -0.81
C LEU A 41 4.58 8.66 -2.03
N THR A 42 4.57 7.39 -2.42
CA THR A 42 3.70 6.88 -3.49
C THR A 42 2.24 7.09 -3.14
N MET A 43 1.84 6.70 -1.93
CA MET A 43 0.47 6.92 -1.43
C MET A 43 0.15 8.42 -1.27
N GLY A 44 1.06 9.20 -0.69
CA GLY A 44 0.89 10.64 -0.48
C GLY A 44 0.77 11.42 -1.79
N LEU A 45 1.59 11.11 -2.80
CA LEU A 45 1.51 11.75 -4.12
C LEU A 45 0.31 11.30 -4.94
N LEU A 46 -0.14 10.05 -4.79
CA LEU A 46 -1.41 9.58 -5.37
C LEU A 46 -2.61 10.31 -4.75
N SER A 47 -2.52 10.70 -3.47
CA SER A 47 -3.55 11.50 -2.78
C SER A 47 -3.52 12.98 -3.21
N LEU A 48 -2.32 13.54 -3.41
CA LEU A 48 -2.07 14.91 -3.86
C LEU A 48 -2.02 14.99 -5.40
N ASP A 49 -3.15 14.72 -6.06
CA ASP A 49 -3.23 14.82 -7.53
C ASP A 49 -2.99 16.27 -8.03
N GLN A 50 -2.56 16.40 -9.29
CA GLN A 50 -2.25 17.69 -9.93
C GLN A 50 -3.40 18.71 -9.78
N LEU A 51 -4.65 18.26 -9.87
CA LEU A 51 -5.81 19.13 -9.72
C LEU A 51 -5.93 19.70 -8.29
N ASN A 52 -5.72 18.86 -7.28
CA ASN A 52 -5.73 19.31 -5.88
C ASN A 52 -4.61 20.32 -5.61
N LEU A 53 -3.41 20.09 -6.16
CA LEU A 53 -2.30 21.03 -6.03
C LEU A 53 -2.58 22.38 -6.70
N GLN A 54 -3.27 22.42 -7.84
CA GLN A 54 -3.67 23.67 -8.49
C GLN A 54 -4.71 24.45 -7.69
N ILE A 55 -5.64 23.73 -7.04
CA ILE A 55 -6.62 24.33 -6.13
C ILE A 55 -5.90 24.93 -4.91
N LEU A 56 -4.96 24.19 -4.32
CA LEU A 56 -4.15 24.66 -3.19
C LEU A 56 -3.30 25.89 -3.54
N GLN A 57 -2.78 25.99 -4.77
CA GLN A 57 -2.05 27.19 -5.21
C GLN A 57 -2.93 28.44 -5.30
N THR A 58 -4.20 28.28 -5.66
CA THR A 58 -5.11 29.42 -5.85
C THR A 58 -5.81 29.81 -4.54
N SER A 59 -6.23 28.81 -3.77
CA SER A 59 -7.16 28.96 -2.65
C SER A 59 -6.60 28.54 -1.30
N GLY A 60 -5.38 27.98 -1.23
CA GLY A 60 -4.74 27.55 0.01
C GLY A 60 -4.14 28.68 0.82
N ALA A 61 -3.66 28.37 2.03
CA ALA A 61 -2.89 29.31 2.84
C ALA A 61 -1.51 29.61 2.21
N ASP A 62 -0.87 30.71 2.60
CA ASP A 62 0.39 31.15 1.96
C ASP A 62 1.53 30.12 2.08
N ASP A 63 1.57 29.35 3.16
CA ASP A 63 2.51 28.24 3.35
C ASP A 63 2.18 27.04 2.45
N GLU A 64 0.91 26.67 2.32
CA GLU A 64 0.44 25.60 1.44
C GLU A 64 0.69 25.94 -0.04
N LYS A 65 0.54 27.21 -0.43
CA LYS A 65 0.83 27.68 -1.79
C LYS A 65 2.28 27.44 -2.17
N VAL A 66 3.23 27.85 -1.31
CA VAL A 66 4.67 27.66 -1.54
C VAL A 66 5.02 26.17 -1.60
N GLN A 67 4.40 25.34 -0.75
CA GLN A 67 4.59 23.89 -0.77
C GLN A 67 4.07 23.27 -2.08
N ALA A 68 2.87 23.66 -2.51
CA ALA A 68 2.26 23.17 -3.74
C ALA A 68 3.05 23.61 -4.99
N GLU A 69 3.58 24.82 -5.04
CA GLU A 69 4.49 25.30 -6.10
C GLU A 69 5.74 24.44 -6.26
N ARG A 70 6.33 23.99 -5.15
CA ARG A 70 7.50 23.09 -5.18
C ARG A 70 7.15 21.69 -5.66
N LEU A 71 5.96 21.18 -5.34
CA LEU A 71 5.49 19.85 -5.73
C LEU A 71 5.04 19.76 -7.19
N LEU A 72 4.38 20.80 -7.69
CA LEU A 72 3.77 20.85 -9.01
C LEU A 72 4.69 20.39 -10.16
N PRO A 73 5.96 20.84 -10.29
CA PRO A 73 6.82 20.43 -11.41
C PRO A 73 7.17 18.94 -11.39
N ILE A 74 7.16 18.32 -10.21
CA ILE A 74 7.50 16.90 -10.04
C ILE A 74 6.28 16.05 -10.39
N VAL A 75 5.11 16.43 -9.86
CA VAL A 75 3.83 15.75 -10.12
C VAL A 75 3.41 15.90 -11.59
N LYS A 76 3.81 16.98 -12.29
CA LYS A 76 3.63 17.11 -13.75
C LYS A 76 4.24 15.94 -14.53
N LYS A 77 5.33 15.33 -14.04
CA LYS A 77 5.97 14.14 -14.64
C LYS A 77 5.53 12.83 -13.95
N HIS A 78 4.23 12.71 -13.69
CA HIS A 78 3.63 11.63 -12.87
C HIS A 78 4.05 10.20 -13.27
N HIS A 79 4.16 9.90 -14.57
CA HIS A 79 4.53 8.56 -15.05
C HIS A 79 5.96 8.21 -14.63
N LEU A 80 6.92 9.09 -14.91
CA LEU A 80 8.32 8.90 -14.57
C LEU A 80 8.50 8.84 -13.05
N LEU A 81 7.80 9.69 -12.31
CA LEU A 81 7.81 9.71 -10.85
C LEU A 81 7.28 8.39 -10.27
N LEU A 82 6.09 7.94 -10.67
CA LEU A 82 5.51 6.70 -10.16
C LEU A 82 6.37 5.49 -10.52
N VAL A 83 6.84 5.39 -11.77
CA VAL A 83 7.70 4.28 -12.19
C VAL A 83 9.01 4.28 -11.39
N SER A 84 9.61 5.43 -11.14
CA SER A 84 10.83 5.53 -10.32
C SER A 84 10.58 5.11 -8.87
N LEU A 85 9.50 5.61 -8.26
CA LEU A 85 9.11 5.25 -6.89
C LEU A 85 8.83 3.75 -6.75
N LEU A 86 8.08 3.17 -7.70
CA LEU A 86 7.76 1.74 -7.72
C LEU A 86 9.02 0.89 -7.95
N LEU A 87 9.92 1.33 -8.85
CA LEU A 87 11.17 0.63 -9.13
C LEU A 87 12.05 0.57 -7.87
N PHE A 88 12.24 1.69 -7.18
CA PHE A 88 13.02 1.72 -5.94
C PHE A 88 12.35 0.97 -4.80
N ASN A 89 11.03 1.02 -4.70
CA ASN A 89 10.28 0.23 -3.72
C ASN A 89 10.47 -1.27 -3.96
N ALA A 90 10.33 -1.73 -5.20
CA ALA A 90 10.56 -3.13 -5.58
C ALA A 90 12.01 -3.54 -5.34
N ALA A 91 12.98 -2.71 -5.74
CA ALA A 91 14.39 -2.99 -5.51
C ALA A 91 14.73 -3.11 -4.02
N ALA A 92 14.19 -2.24 -3.16
CA ALA A 92 14.40 -2.31 -1.72
C ALA A 92 13.75 -3.57 -1.12
N ASN A 93 12.56 -3.95 -1.57
CA ASN A 93 11.84 -5.12 -1.09
C ASN A 93 12.50 -6.44 -1.50
N GLU A 94 13.17 -6.49 -2.65
CA GLU A 94 13.95 -7.65 -3.09
C GLU A 94 15.36 -7.69 -2.47
N ALA A 95 15.99 -6.53 -2.30
CA ALA A 95 17.32 -6.46 -1.68
C ALA A 95 17.28 -6.84 -0.19
N LEU A 96 16.22 -6.47 0.52
CA LEU A 96 16.14 -6.64 1.96
C LEU A 96 16.21 -8.11 2.43
N PRO A 97 15.42 -9.07 1.89
CA PRO A 97 15.57 -10.48 2.20
C PRO A 97 16.97 -11.00 1.89
N VAL A 98 17.58 -10.56 0.78
CA VAL A 98 18.93 -10.98 0.35
C VAL A 98 20.01 -10.54 1.34
N PHE A 99 19.90 -9.36 1.94
CA PHE A 99 20.81 -8.93 2.99
C PHE A 99 20.49 -9.58 4.34
N LEU A 100 19.22 -9.87 4.60
CA LEU A 100 18.78 -10.46 5.84
C LEU A 100 19.12 -11.95 5.92
N SER A 101 19.14 -12.66 4.79
CA SER A 101 19.54 -14.07 4.73
C SER A 101 21.02 -14.31 5.01
N ARG A 102 21.84 -13.26 4.89
CA ARG A 102 23.20 -13.26 5.41
C ARG A 102 23.25 -13.26 6.93
N VAL A 103 22.19 -12.95 7.68
CA VAL A 103 22.24 -12.79 9.15
C VAL A 103 21.31 -13.76 9.88
N VAL A 104 20.22 -14.20 9.25
CA VAL A 104 19.29 -15.22 9.76
C VAL A 104 19.02 -16.28 8.69
N THR A 105 18.51 -17.44 9.09
CA THR A 105 18.18 -18.52 8.14
C THR A 105 17.24 -18.03 7.03
N GLU A 106 17.36 -18.54 5.81
CA GLU A 106 16.59 -18.13 4.64
C GLU A 106 15.07 -18.02 4.90
N ALA A 107 14.49 -19.01 5.58
CA ALA A 107 13.06 -19.00 5.94
C ALA A 107 12.71 -17.87 6.92
N GLN A 108 13.56 -17.61 7.91
CA GLN A 108 13.37 -16.51 8.87
C GLN A 108 13.61 -15.16 8.20
N ALA A 109 14.57 -15.07 7.28
CA ALA A 109 14.86 -13.84 6.53
C ALA A 109 13.63 -13.39 5.76
N VAL A 110 12.96 -14.29 5.03
CA VAL A 110 11.74 -13.95 4.30
C VAL A 110 10.59 -13.54 5.25
N MET A 111 10.40 -14.26 6.36
CA MET A 111 9.32 -13.94 7.31
C MET A 111 9.52 -12.60 8.02
N ILE A 112 10.75 -12.31 8.44
CA ILE A 112 11.11 -11.06 9.11
C ILE A 112 11.10 -9.91 8.10
N SER A 113 11.66 -10.10 6.90
CA SER A 113 11.70 -9.07 5.86
C SER A 113 10.32 -8.58 5.47
N VAL A 114 9.39 -9.49 5.17
CA VAL A 114 8.02 -9.17 4.77
C VAL A 114 7.30 -8.45 5.90
N THR A 115 7.48 -8.90 7.15
CA THR A 115 6.83 -8.29 8.32
C THR A 115 7.38 -6.87 8.58
N CYS A 116 8.70 -6.69 8.53
CA CYS A 116 9.34 -5.39 8.71
C CYS A 116 8.96 -4.41 7.60
N VAL A 117 9.05 -4.82 6.34
CA VAL A 117 8.68 -3.98 5.19
C VAL A 117 7.20 -3.62 5.23
N LEU A 118 6.31 -4.55 5.59
CA LEU A 118 4.88 -4.23 5.68
C LEU A 118 4.63 -3.18 6.78
N PHE A 119 5.21 -3.38 7.97
CA PHE A 119 4.95 -2.53 9.12
C PHE A 119 5.59 -1.13 8.97
N PHE A 120 6.89 -1.09 8.67
CA PHE A 120 7.63 0.16 8.50
C PHE A 120 7.42 0.80 7.14
N GLY A 121 7.11 0.01 6.12
CA GLY A 121 6.94 0.47 4.75
C GLY A 121 5.53 0.95 4.43
N GLU A 122 4.52 0.28 4.96
CA GLU A 122 3.13 0.62 4.65
C GLU A 122 2.39 1.21 5.84
N ILE A 123 2.46 0.59 7.02
CA ILE A 123 1.60 0.98 8.16
C ILE A 123 2.02 2.35 8.74
N ILE A 124 3.29 2.49 9.09
CA ILE A 124 3.80 3.74 9.70
C ILE A 124 3.70 4.92 8.71
N PRO A 125 4.15 4.79 7.45
CA PRO A 125 4.09 5.92 6.52
C PRO A 125 2.64 6.29 6.20
N SER A 126 1.74 5.32 6.04
CA SER A 126 0.32 5.63 5.81
C SER A 126 -0.31 6.42 6.97
N ALA A 127 0.08 6.12 8.20
CA ALA A 127 -0.36 6.88 9.37
C ALA A 127 0.15 8.34 9.34
N ILE A 128 1.41 8.54 8.93
CA ILE A 128 2.03 9.87 8.83
C ILE A 128 1.42 10.68 7.68
N PHE A 129 1.26 10.08 6.51
CA PHE A 129 0.78 10.76 5.30
C PHE A 129 -0.73 11.01 5.28
N THR A 130 -1.52 10.46 6.21
CA THR A 130 -2.96 10.78 6.36
C THR A 130 -3.20 12.00 7.26
N GLY A 131 -2.14 12.54 7.88
CA GLY A 131 -2.23 13.69 8.78
C GLY A 131 -2.37 15.05 8.08
N LYS A 132 -2.69 16.09 8.87
CA LYS A 132 -2.81 17.49 8.39
C LYS A 132 -1.53 18.04 7.74
N GLN A 133 -0.37 17.42 7.99
CA GLN A 133 0.93 17.86 7.49
C GLN A 133 1.41 17.10 6.24
N GLN A 134 0.54 16.32 5.58
CA GLN A 134 0.93 15.55 4.38
C GLN A 134 1.59 16.40 3.28
N LEU A 135 1.08 17.63 3.06
CA LEU A 135 1.59 18.53 2.04
C LEU A 135 2.98 19.07 2.42
N ALA A 136 3.16 19.43 3.69
CA ALA A 136 4.44 19.91 4.22
C ALA A 136 5.53 18.83 4.15
N ILE A 137 5.19 17.59 4.53
CA ILE A 137 6.10 16.45 4.49
C ILE A 137 6.47 16.12 3.03
N ALA A 138 5.48 16.05 2.13
CA ALA A 138 5.73 15.81 0.71
C ALA A 138 6.61 16.93 0.10
N ALA A 139 6.36 18.18 0.46
CA ALA A 139 7.15 19.33 0.02
C ALA A 139 8.59 19.31 0.55
N ALA A 140 8.82 18.83 1.78
CA ALA A 140 10.15 18.66 2.35
C ALA A 140 10.93 17.52 1.66
N LEU A 141 10.23 16.48 1.18
CA LEU A 141 10.83 15.32 0.51
C LEU A 141 11.11 15.55 -0.98
N VAL A 142 10.60 16.63 -1.59
CA VAL A 142 10.86 17.05 -2.98
C VAL A 142 12.31 16.84 -3.46
N PRO A 143 13.35 17.37 -2.77
CA PRO A 143 14.73 17.21 -3.22
C PRO A 143 15.16 15.74 -3.26
N PHE A 144 14.71 14.93 -2.29
CA PHE A 144 14.98 13.50 -2.26
C PHE A 144 14.31 12.77 -3.43
N VAL A 145 13.05 13.09 -3.75
CA VAL A 145 12.35 12.52 -4.92
C VAL A 145 13.07 12.87 -6.23
N LYS A 146 13.54 14.12 -6.36
CA LYS A 146 14.29 14.56 -7.55
C LYS A 146 15.60 13.80 -7.71
N LEU A 147 16.34 13.58 -6.61
CA LEU A 147 17.55 12.77 -6.61
C LEU A 147 17.24 11.34 -7.07
N LEU A 148 16.16 10.76 -6.54
CA LEU A 148 15.74 9.42 -6.93
C LEU A 148 15.34 9.33 -8.40
N MET A 149 14.52 10.25 -8.90
CA MET A 149 14.16 10.26 -10.32
C MET A 149 15.39 10.43 -11.22
N LEU A 150 16.40 11.19 -10.77
CA LEU A 150 17.67 11.32 -11.49
C LEU A 150 18.44 9.99 -11.53
N LEU A 151 18.53 9.30 -10.39
CA LEU A 151 19.20 7.99 -10.30
C LEU A 151 18.45 6.88 -11.05
N ALA A 152 17.12 6.89 -11.00
CA ALA A 152 16.29 5.96 -11.76
C ALA A 152 16.23 6.30 -13.25
N PHE A 153 16.52 7.54 -13.66
CA PHE A 153 16.39 7.99 -15.05
C PHE A 153 16.95 7.00 -16.11
N PRO A 154 18.17 6.44 -16.00
CA PRO A 154 18.70 5.49 -16.99
C PRO A 154 17.85 4.23 -17.18
N ILE A 155 17.20 3.74 -16.12
CA ILE A 155 16.42 2.48 -16.11
C ILE A 155 14.92 2.77 -16.25
N ALA A 156 14.41 3.77 -15.55
CA ALA A 156 13.01 4.16 -15.56
C ALA A 156 12.58 4.78 -16.89
N PHE A 157 13.47 5.48 -17.62
CA PHE A 157 13.12 6.04 -18.93
C PHE A 157 12.76 4.96 -19.97
N PRO A 158 13.56 3.90 -20.20
CA PRO A 158 13.19 2.84 -21.12
C PRO A 158 11.96 2.05 -20.64
N ILE A 159 11.83 1.77 -19.33
CA ILE A 159 10.66 1.09 -18.76
C ILE A 159 9.39 1.92 -18.97
N ALA A 160 9.42 3.22 -18.66
CA ALA A 160 8.28 4.11 -18.83
C ALA A 160 7.90 4.25 -20.31
N LYS A 161 8.88 4.39 -21.21
CA LYS A 161 8.64 4.47 -22.66
C LYS A 161 8.11 3.16 -23.24
N LEU A 162 8.53 2.02 -22.69
CA LEU A 162 8.01 0.69 -23.07
C LEU A 162 6.57 0.53 -22.61
N LEU A 163 6.27 0.92 -21.35
CA LEU A 163 4.91 0.93 -20.82
C LEU A 163 3.99 1.85 -21.63
N ASP A 164 4.46 3.04 -21.99
CA ASP A 164 3.73 4.00 -22.82
C ASP A 164 3.50 3.46 -24.25
N ARG A 165 4.48 2.74 -24.83
CA ARG A 165 4.34 2.08 -26.14
C ARG A 165 3.35 0.92 -26.11
N TRP A 166 3.41 0.07 -25.09
CA TRP A 166 2.47 -1.05 -24.93
C TRP A 166 1.05 -0.56 -24.65
N LEU A 167 0.90 0.65 -24.09
CA LEU A 167 -0.41 1.23 -23.81
C LEU A 167 -0.99 2.06 -24.96
N GLY A 168 -0.22 2.45 -25.96
CA GLY A 168 -0.61 3.53 -26.88
C GLY A 168 -0.35 3.25 -28.36
N GLU A 169 -1.42 2.91 -29.09
CA GLU A 169 -1.54 3.21 -30.51
C GLU A 169 -2.55 4.33 -30.82
N ASP A 170 -3.44 4.71 -29.89
CA ASP A 170 -4.44 5.74 -30.20
C ASP A 170 -4.24 7.04 -29.41
N HIS A 171 -3.89 8.09 -30.14
CA HIS A 171 -3.38 9.37 -29.62
C HIS A 171 -4.39 10.20 -28.78
N ASP A 172 -5.66 9.80 -28.67
CA ASP A 172 -6.67 10.42 -27.78
C ASP A 172 -6.93 9.59 -26.49
N PHE A 173 -6.71 8.27 -26.57
CA PHE A 173 -6.90 7.32 -25.46
C PHE A 173 -5.86 7.48 -24.34
N SER A 174 -4.71 8.08 -24.64
CA SER A 174 -3.59 8.27 -23.73
C SER A 174 -3.99 9.08 -22.47
N ARG A 175 -4.86 10.10 -22.59
CA ARG A 175 -5.36 10.88 -21.42
C ARG A 175 -6.32 10.07 -20.54
N TYR A 176 -7.16 9.22 -21.13
CA TYR A 176 -8.17 8.42 -20.43
C TYR A 176 -7.54 7.22 -19.72
N LYS A 177 -6.66 6.49 -20.40
CA LYS A 177 -5.93 5.32 -19.86
C LYS A 177 -4.94 5.70 -18.74
N ARG A 178 -4.44 6.95 -18.74
CA ARG A 178 -3.66 7.51 -17.62
C ARG A 178 -4.48 7.62 -16.33
N LYS A 179 -5.78 7.95 -16.41
CA LYS A 179 -6.67 7.99 -15.25
C LYS A 179 -7.01 6.57 -14.76
N GLU A 180 -7.19 5.63 -15.68
CA GLU A 180 -7.41 4.21 -15.40
C GLU A 180 -6.19 3.53 -14.77
N LEU A 181 -4.98 3.76 -15.28
CA LEU A 181 -3.76 3.20 -14.70
C LEU A 181 -3.45 3.81 -13.32
N LYS A 182 -3.71 5.11 -13.15
CA LYS A 182 -3.73 5.76 -11.83
C LYS A 182 -4.72 5.07 -10.90
N ALA A 183 -5.95 4.84 -11.37
CA ALA A 183 -6.97 4.15 -10.60
C ALA A 183 -6.53 2.73 -10.26
N LEU A 184 -5.90 1.99 -11.18
CA LEU A 184 -5.46 0.62 -11.00
C LEU A 184 -4.30 0.50 -10.00
N VAL A 185 -3.29 1.37 -10.09
CA VAL A 185 -2.18 1.41 -9.12
C VAL A 185 -2.68 1.88 -7.75
N ALA A 186 -3.56 2.89 -7.72
CA ALA A 186 -4.21 3.31 -6.48
C ALA A 186 -5.11 2.21 -5.90
N LEU A 187 -5.77 1.41 -6.74
CA LEU A 187 -6.61 0.29 -6.32
C LEU A 187 -5.74 -0.82 -5.75
N HIS A 188 -4.64 -1.18 -6.42
CA HIS A 188 -3.71 -2.19 -5.95
C HIS A 188 -3.14 -1.80 -4.59
N HIS A 189 -2.71 -0.54 -4.43
CA HIS A 189 -2.16 -0.04 -3.18
C HIS A 189 -3.22 0.04 -2.06
N LYS A 190 -4.46 0.46 -2.38
CA LYS A 190 -5.59 0.42 -1.42
C LYS A 190 -6.01 -1.01 -1.08
N GLN A 191 -5.91 -1.96 -2.00
CA GLN A 191 -6.25 -3.36 -1.79
C GLN A 191 -5.24 -4.07 -0.88
N SER A 192 -3.95 -3.76 -1.01
CA SER A 192 -2.91 -4.26 -0.09
C SER A 192 -3.19 -3.85 1.37
N GLN A 193 -3.56 -2.59 1.62
CA GLN A 193 -3.99 -2.14 2.95
C GLN A 193 -5.30 -2.79 3.43
N LYS A 194 -6.29 -2.91 2.55
CA LYS A 194 -7.63 -3.43 2.90
C LYS A 194 -7.61 -4.93 3.21
N LYS A 195 -6.65 -5.69 2.66
CA LYS A 195 -6.43 -7.11 2.98
C LYS A 195 -6.08 -7.29 4.46
N TRP A 196 -5.25 -6.42 5.04
CA TRP A 196 -4.88 -6.50 6.46
C TRP A 196 -6.04 -6.11 7.38
N LEU A 197 -6.79 -5.03 7.07
CA LEU A 197 -7.99 -4.67 7.82
C LEU A 197 -9.02 -5.81 7.84
N ARG A 198 -9.26 -6.48 6.70
CA ARG A 198 -10.17 -7.64 6.66
C ARG A 198 -9.65 -8.89 7.37
N GLN A 199 -8.34 -9.04 7.52
CA GLN A 199 -7.76 -10.12 8.33
C GLN A 199 -7.91 -9.77 9.82
N SER A 200 -7.50 -8.57 10.22
CA SER A 200 -7.56 -8.09 11.61
C SER A 200 -8.99 -7.95 12.15
N THR A 201 -9.98 -7.57 11.32
CA THR A 201 -11.41 -7.57 11.71
C THR A 201 -12.01 -8.98 11.77
N ARG A 202 -11.50 -9.95 11.00
CA ARG A 202 -11.93 -11.36 11.15
C ARG A 202 -11.50 -11.91 12.50
N ASP A 203 -10.27 -11.63 12.91
CA ASP A 203 -9.75 -12.08 14.20
C ASP A 203 -10.49 -11.41 15.37
N LEU A 204 -10.76 -10.08 15.29
CA LEU A 204 -11.55 -9.36 16.31
C LEU A 204 -13.03 -9.81 16.36
N GLY A 205 -13.62 -10.15 15.22
CA GLY A 205 -15.00 -10.63 15.12
C GLY A 205 -15.20 -12.03 15.74
N THR A 206 -14.19 -12.90 15.65
CA THR A 206 -14.22 -14.23 16.28
C THR A 206 -13.98 -14.20 17.79
N THR A 207 -13.20 -13.23 18.32
CA THR A 207 -12.91 -13.15 19.76
C THR A 207 -14.00 -12.41 20.55
N ALA A 208 -14.77 -11.51 19.91
CA ALA A 208 -15.83 -10.75 20.59
C ALA A 208 -17.20 -11.48 20.64
N LEU A 209 -17.40 -12.54 19.85
CA LEU A 209 -18.68 -13.30 19.80
C LEU A 209 -18.65 -14.63 20.56
N THR A 210 -17.53 -15.02 21.16
CA THR A 210 -17.37 -16.35 21.79
C THR A 210 -17.72 -16.47 23.28
N PRO A 211 -17.84 -15.43 24.14
CA PRO A 211 -18.21 -15.68 25.54
C PRO A 211 -19.67 -15.39 25.90
N LEU A 212 -20.57 -15.08 24.95
CA LEU A 212 -21.96 -14.70 25.27
C LEU A 212 -23.02 -15.79 24.97
N LEU A 213 -22.63 -17.04 24.70
CA LEU A 213 -23.57 -18.15 24.57
C LEU A 213 -23.24 -19.39 25.43
N GLU A 214 -22.68 -19.18 26.62
CA GLU A 214 -22.69 -20.21 27.67
C GLU A 214 -23.07 -19.59 29.01
N ASP A 215 -24.38 -19.47 29.27
CA ASP A 215 -24.96 -19.89 30.56
C ASP A 215 -26.49 -20.16 30.44
N LYS A 216 -26.80 -21.46 30.52
CA LYS A 216 -27.96 -22.10 31.19
C LYS A 216 -29.38 -22.10 30.60
N PRO A 217 -30.22 -23.10 31.01
CA PRO A 217 -30.85 -24.02 30.07
C PRO A 217 -32.39 -24.04 30.20
N SER A 218 -33.10 -24.39 29.12
CA SER A 218 -34.50 -24.83 29.18
C SER A 218 -34.80 -25.49 27.82
N SER A 219 -34.87 -26.82 27.75
CA SER A 219 -36.09 -27.62 27.92
C SER A 219 -37.11 -27.40 26.79
N TYR A 220 -37.62 -28.53 26.24
CA TYR A 220 -38.57 -28.71 25.13
C TYR A 220 -37.98 -28.57 23.71
N GLY A 221 -38.10 -29.51 22.78
CA GLY A 221 -38.88 -30.76 22.69
C GLY A 221 -39.18 -31.02 21.20
N SER A 222 -39.01 -32.27 20.75
CA SER A 222 -39.58 -32.90 19.53
C SER A 222 -39.52 -32.14 18.19
N GLN A 223 -38.72 -32.62 17.23
CA GLN A 223 -39.17 -33.51 16.13
C GLN A 223 -40.08 -32.81 15.10
N ASP A 224 -39.49 -32.38 13.98
CA ASP A 224 -40.18 -32.39 12.69
C ASP A 224 -40.32 -33.84 12.21
N PRO A 225 -41.51 -34.21 11.72
CA PRO A 225 -41.51 -34.71 10.35
C PRO A 225 -42.73 -34.26 9.52
N LEU A 226 -42.50 -34.13 8.21
CA LEU A 226 -43.44 -34.46 7.14
C LEU A 226 -44.52 -33.43 6.75
N HIS A 227 -44.37 -32.88 5.53
CA HIS A 227 -45.39 -32.58 4.49
C HIS A 227 -44.83 -31.48 3.57
N MET A 228 -44.27 -31.76 2.39
CA MET A 228 -44.89 -32.25 1.16
C MET A 228 -46.22 -31.56 0.82
N LEU A 229 -46.15 -30.45 0.06
CA LEU A 229 -47.12 -30.07 -0.97
C LEU A 229 -46.60 -28.89 -1.82
N ALA A 230 -46.25 -29.19 -3.06
CA ALA A 230 -46.46 -28.29 -4.20
C ALA A 230 -47.75 -28.77 -4.94
N PRO A 231 -48.26 -28.16 -6.02
CA PRO A 231 -47.97 -26.87 -6.66
C PRO A 231 -49.24 -26.10 -7.13
N SER A 232 -49.04 -24.96 -7.82
CA SER A 232 -49.82 -24.45 -8.96
C SER A 232 -50.87 -23.34 -8.76
N TYR A 233 -50.79 -22.39 -9.70
CA TYR A 233 -51.83 -21.51 -10.30
C TYR A 233 -51.90 -20.02 -9.92
N LEU A 234 -51.41 -19.21 -10.87
CA LEU A 234 -52.10 -18.13 -11.62
C LEU A 234 -52.43 -16.75 -10.99
N LEU A 235 -51.98 -15.76 -11.77
CA LEU A 235 -52.70 -14.58 -12.29
C LEU A 235 -52.57 -13.19 -11.61
N HIS A 236 -51.89 -12.32 -12.37
CA HIS A 236 -52.30 -10.96 -12.78
C HIS A 236 -52.20 -9.79 -11.76
N PRO A 237 -52.27 -8.52 -12.21
CA PRO A 237 -51.30 -7.46 -11.94
C PRO A 237 -52.03 -6.23 -11.33
N ARG A 238 -51.29 -5.15 -11.03
CA ARG A 238 -51.70 -3.73 -11.11
C ARG A 238 -51.04 -2.90 -10.01
N GLU A 239 -50.12 -2.05 -10.48
CA GLU A 239 -50.13 -0.58 -10.33
C GLU A 239 -49.94 0.08 -8.95
N PRO A 240 -49.45 1.35 -8.97
CA PRO A 240 -48.77 2.00 -7.84
C PRO A 240 -49.70 2.94 -7.06
N CYS A 241 -49.41 3.18 -5.77
CA CYS A 241 -50.05 4.25 -5.00
C CYS A 241 -49.03 5.25 -4.45
N LEU A 242 -49.06 6.39 -5.14
CA LEU A 242 -48.71 7.75 -4.76
C LEU A 242 -49.31 8.16 -3.39
N VAL A 243 -48.73 9.20 -2.75
CA VAL A 243 -49.39 10.34 -2.01
C VAL A 243 -48.75 10.73 -0.65
N VAL A 244 -48.06 11.89 -0.69
CA VAL A 244 -48.15 13.11 0.17
C VAL A 244 -47.70 13.09 1.64
N ALA A 245 -46.80 14.04 1.99
CA ALA A 245 -47.06 15.09 3.00
C ALA A 245 -45.94 16.17 3.04
N ARG A 246 -46.34 17.44 2.91
CA ARG A 246 -45.57 18.67 3.21
C ARG A 246 -46.20 19.31 4.47
N PRO A 247 -45.41 20.00 5.32
CA PRO A 247 -45.96 21.16 6.04
C PRO A 247 -44.94 22.33 6.12
N PRO A 248 -45.26 23.42 6.82
CA PRO A 248 -46.42 24.31 6.68
C PRO A 248 -46.12 25.54 5.80
#